data_AF-A0A0Q7AVI3-F1
#
_entry.id   AF-A0A0Q7AVI3-F1
#
_cell.length_a   1.000
_cell.length_b   1.000
_cell.length_c   1.000
_cell.angle_alpha   90.00
_cell.angle_beta   90.00
_cell.angle_gamma   90.00
#
_symmetry.space_group_name_H-M   'P 1'
#
loop_
_entity.id
_entity.type
_entity.pdbx_description
1 polymer ?
#
loop_
_entity_poly.entity_id
_entity_poly.type
_entity_poly.pdbx_seq_one_letter_code
_entity_poly.pdbx_strand_id
1 'polypeptide(L)'
;MSASRRLIDRARFTELSVALLLAACSPAFAQIDCWADAEHPKTADLRAVSDPVVAPLRRMLHSLNALLHARPGLHALPRTRLRSSWQIGGQWDAPARPAHFLLRDHRESVWVAGRCDVVTGADRIGAQATIVASINAPHAFFGSEVPELKDDQFAAWRELPVTGTLRGRPVHGGHMLVFTRHGLLPWVPVTTAEYLDFTERDLQRKRDEARVNEAAARAAAAPAAQDEMLERVTEGLRRTDPANAERLIAEIRAQHAQARAGEAAAQARRRSRQGVDEAPLETMLRRVRAWRAGLSAAQLAAPARLGLNGLHAPDVPLERYPRLAKPDPAFPWDRANPAQAQMVKLEVRGVDNFEQPMQRAMEALDLDALDALVRER
;
A
#
# COMPACT_ATOMS: atom_id res chain seq x y z
N MET A 1 -100.18 -11.49 3.20
CA MET A 1 -99.39 -10.45 2.51
C MET A 1 -98.09 -10.25 3.27
N SER A 2 -97.00 -10.09 2.51
CA SER A 2 -95.70 -9.55 2.92
C SER A 2 -94.68 -10.46 3.60
N ALA A 3 -93.50 -10.43 3.00
CA ALA A 3 -92.27 -11.16 3.29
C ALA A 3 -91.28 -10.28 4.08
N SER A 4 -90.34 -10.90 4.81
CA SER A 4 -88.96 -10.40 5.00
C SER A 4 -88.20 -11.41 5.86
N ARG A 5 -87.16 -12.10 5.37
CA ARG A 5 -85.84 -11.69 4.85
C ARG A 5 -84.76 -11.94 5.90
N ARG A 6 -83.93 -12.94 5.58
CA ARG A 6 -82.62 -13.26 6.15
C ARG A 6 -81.63 -12.13 5.84
N LEU A 7 -80.80 -11.78 6.82
CA LEU A 7 -79.55 -11.00 6.74
C LEU A 7 -79.04 -11.03 8.19
N ILE A 8 -77.88 -11.61 8.54
CA ILE A 8 -76.54 -11.08 8.29
C ILE A 8 -75.56 -12.22 8.64
N ASP A 9 -74.78 -12.69 7.67
CA ASP A 9 -73.59 -13.51 7.92
C ASP A 9 -72.57 -13.21 6.81
N ARG A 10 -72.05 -11.98 6.80
CA ARG A 10 -71.02 -11.50 5.87
C ARG A 10 -70.19 -10.39 6.53
N ALA A 11 -69.37 -10.75 7.52
CA ALA A 11 -68.43 -9.79 8.13
C ALA A 11 -67.12 -10.44 8.62
N ARG A 12 -66.66 -11.53 7.99
CA ARG A 12 -65.39 -12.19 8.39
C ARG A 12 -64.45 -12.60 7.24
N PHE A 13 -64.75 -12.23 5.99
CA PHE A 13 -63.93 -12.64 4.84
C PHE A 13 -63.12 -11.53 4.17
N THR A 14 -63.22 -10.29 4.65
CA THR A 14 -62.53 -9.13 4.03
C THR A 14 -61.23 -8.71 4.72
N GLU A 15 -60.98 -9.13 5.97
CA GLU A 15 -59.76 -8.73 6.69
C GLU A 15 -58.55 -9.64 6.44
N LEU A 16 -58.76 -10.90 6.01
CA LEU A 16 -57.64 -11.80 5.69
C LEU A 16 -56.95 -11.49 4.36
N SER A 17 -57.61 -10.79 3.44
CA SER A 17 -57.09 -10.57 2.08
C SER A 17 -56.13 -9.39 1.98
N VAL A 18 -56.20 -8.42 2.91
CA VAL A 18 -55.33 -7.23 2.89
C VAL A 18 -53.97 -7.52 3.55
N ALA A 19 -53.93 -8.41 4.55
CA ALA A 19 -52.67 -8.83 5.18
C ALA A 19 -51.80 -9.70 4.26
N LEU A 20 -52.40 -10.46 3.33
CA LEU A 20 -51.66 -11.33 2.40
C LEU A 20 -51.05 -10.56 1.20
N LEU A 21 -51.62 -9.42 0.83
CA LEU A 21 -51.13 -8.57 -0.27
C LEU A 21 -49.96 -7.65 0.13
N LEU A 22 -49.81 -7.33 1.42
CA LEU A 22 -48.65 -6.56 1.94
C LEU A 22 -47.40 -7.43 2.15
N ALA A 23 -47.53 -8.76 2.21
CA ALA A 23 -46.40 -9.68 2.32
C ALA A 23 -45.72 -10.01 0.97
N ALA A 24 -46.36 -9.68 -0.16
CA ALA A 24 -45.90 -10.08 -1.50
C ALA A 24 -45.02 -9.03 -2.22
N CYS A 25 -44.84 -7.82 -1.67
CA CYS A 25 -44.11 -6.72 -2.33
C CYS A 25 -42.59 -6.66 -2.02
N SER A 26 -41.99 -7.63 -1.35
CA SER A 26 -40.60 -7.52 -0.87
C SER A 26 -39.53 -8.50 -1.40
N PRO A 27 -39.65 -9.21 -2.55
CA PRO A 27 -38.51 -9.97 -3.07
C PRO A 27 -37.49 -9.10 -3.81
N ALA A 28 -37.86 -7.90 -4.30
CA ALA A 28 -36.98 -7.05 -5.09
C ALA A 28 -35.97 -6.26 -4.25
N PHE A 29 -36.37 -5.78 -3.07
CA PHE A 29 -35.47 -5.07 -2.16
C PHE A 29 -34.45 -6.01 -1.49
N ALA A 30 -34.86 -7.24 -1.16
CA ALA A 30 -33.97 -8.26 -0.59
C ALA A 30 -32.84 -8.70 -1.54
N GLN A 31 -32.92 -8.43 -2.85
CA GLN A 31 -31.85 -8.73 -3.81
C GLN A 31 -30.80 -7.62 -3.97
N ILE A 32 -31.15 -6.39 -3.56
CA ILE A 32 -30.27 -5.22 -3.63
C ILE A 32 -29.42 -5.15 -2.35
N ASP A 33 -30.01 -5.44 -1.19
CA ASP A 33 -29.33 -5.47 0.13
C ASP A 33 -28.57 -6.78 0.36
N CYS A 34 -27.85 -7.26 -0.65
CA CYS A 34 -27.13 -8.52 -0.58
C CYS A 34 -25.70 -8.32 -0.05
N TRP A 35 -25.40 -9.04 1.04
CA TRP A 35 -24.07 -9.18 1.63
C TRP A 35 -23.54 -10.61 1.45
N ALA A 36 -22.52 -10.77 0.61
CA ALA A 36 -21.86 -12.06 0.41
C ALA A 36 -20.61 -12.18 1.32
N ASP A 37 -20.49 -13.29 2.06
CA ASP A 37 -19.27 -13.63 2.81
C ASP A 37 -18.46 -14.68 2.05
N ALA A 38 -17.20 -14.37 1.78
CA ALA A 38 -16.25 -15.23 1.09
C ALA A 38 -15.09 -15.60 2.02
N GLU A 39 -15.30 -16.66 2.80
CA GLU A 39 -14.25 -17.36 3.54
C GLU A 39 -13.39 -18.20 2.57
N HIS A 40 -12.08 -17.95 2.56
CA HIS A 40 -11.16 -18.82 1.84
C HIS A 40 -10.94 -20.13 2.63
N PRO A 41 -11.02 -21.32 1.98
CA PRO A 41 -10.89 -22.60 2.67
C PRO A 41 -9.49 -22.85 3.25
N LYS A 42 -8.49 -22.09 2.76
CA LYS A 42 -7.10 -22.14 3.19
C LYS A 42 -6.59 -20.73 3.47
N THR A 43 -5.68 -20.66 4.42
CA THR A 43 -4.80 -19.52 4.67
C THR A 43 -3.83 -19.29 3.50
N ALA A 44 -3.19 -18.13 3.44
CA ALA A 44 -2.23 -17.79 2.37
C ALA A 44 -1.04 -18.76 2.30
N ASP A 45 -0.71 -19.38 3.43
CA ASP A 45 0.35 -20.37 3.62
C ASP A 45 -0.18 -21.82 3.57
N LEU A 46 -1.37 -22.02 2.98
CA LEU A 46 -1.97 -23.31 2.65
C LEU A 46 -2.47 -24.16 3.82
N ARG A 47 -2.46 -23.67 5.06
CA ARG A 47 -3.17 -24.34 6.17
C ARG A 47 -4.67 -24.24 6.01
N ALA A 48 -5.39 -25.25 6.48
CA ALA A 48 -6.85 -25.23 6.53
C ALA A 48 -7.35 -24.11 7.46
N VAL A 49 -8.38 -23.38 7.04
CA VAL A 49 -8.98 -22.31 7.84
C VAL A 49 -9.68 -22.83 9.12
N SER A 50 -9.96 -24.14 9.17
CA SER A 50 -10.49 -24.85 10.32
C SER A 50 -9.43 -25.28 11.34
N ASP A 51 -8.13 -25.09 11.08
CA ASP A 51 -7.05 -25.43 12.01
C ASP A 51 -7.22 -24.64 13.33
N PRO A 52 -7.13 -25.29 14.52
CA PRO A 52 -7.23 -24.61 15.81
C PRO A 52 -6.31 -23.40 15.98
N VAL A 53 -5.12 -23.41 15.37
CA VAL A 53 -4.16 -22.29 15.45
C VAL A 53 -4.65 -21.04 14.71
N VAL A 54 -5.55 -21.21 13.73
CA VAL A 54 -6.15 -20.13 12.93
C VAL A 54 -7.40 -19.57 13.62
N ALA A 55 -8.02 -20.35 14.51
CA ALA A 55 -9.33 -20.05 15.09
C ALA A 55 -9.45 -18.67 15.75
N PRO A 56 -8.43 -18.13 16.48
CA PRO A 56 -8.52 -16.79 17.05
C PRO A 56 -8.69 -15.69 16.01
N LEU A 57 -7.83 -15.64 14.97
CA LEU A 57 -7.95 -14.67 13.88
C LEU A 57 -9.23 -14.87 13.07
N ARG A 58 -9.63 -16.12 12.83
CA ARG A 58 -10.88 -16.40 12.11
C ARG A 58 -12.09 -15.85 12.86
N ARG A 59 -12.19 -16.09 14.17
CA ARG A 59 -13.28 -15.52 15.00
C ARG A 59 -13.29 -14.00 14.93
N MET A 60 -12.12 -13.38 15.03
CA MET A 60 -11.96 -11.94 14.89
C MET A 60 -12.50 -11.42 13.55
N LEU A 61 -12.16 -12.06 12.42
CA LEU A 61 -12.63 -11.68 11.09
C LEU A 61 -14.15 -11.80 10.96
N HIS A 62 -14.75 -12.87 11.51
CA HIS A 62 -16.21 -12.99 11.55
C HIS A 62 -16.87 -11.94 12.44
N SER A 63 -16.28 -11.63 13.59
CA SER A 63 -16.77 -10.56 14.48
C SER A 63 -16.72 -9.20 13.78
N LEU A 64 -15.63 -8.88 13.09
CA LEU A 64 -15.51 -7.67 12.28
C LEU A 64 -16.59 -7.64 11.18
N ASN A 65 -16.76 -8.75 10.44
CA ASN A 65 -17.77 -8.84 9.38
C ASN A 65 -19.18 -8.59 9.93
N ALA A 66 -19.51 -9.21 11.08
CA ALA A 66 -20.80 -9.03 11.74
C ALA A 66 -21.03 -7.59 12.20
N LEU A 67 -20.00 -6.92 12.75
CA LEU A 67 -20.09 -5.52 13.17
C LEU A 67 -20.38 -4.58 12.00
N LEU A 68 -19.69 -4.79 10.86
CA LEU A 68 -19.90 -4.02 9.64
C LEU A 68 -21.28 -4.33 9.04
N HIS A 69 -21.66 -5.60 8.94
CA HIS A 69 -22.97 -6.02 8.42
C HIS A 69 -24.14 -5.43 9.21
N ALA A 70 -23.97 -5.20 10.52
CA ALA A 70 -24.98 -4.57 11.35
C ALA A 70 -25.16 -3.05 11.10
N ARG A 71 -24.33 -2.41 10.26
CA ARG A 71 -24.39 -0.95 10.03
C ARG A 71 -25.40 -0.61 8.92
N PRO A 72 -26.51 0.10 9.23
CA PRO A 72 -27.52 0.45 8.23
C PRO A 72 -26.97 1.31 7.08
N GLY A 73 -25.97 2.16 7.36
CA GLY A 73 -25.34 3.01 6.35
C GLY A 73 -24.65 2.25 5.21
N LEU A 74 -24.22 0.99 5.46
CA LEU A 74 -23.62 0.15 4.43
C LEU A 74 -24.66 -0.52 3.52
N HIS A 75 -25.86 -0.78 4.04
CA HIS A 75 -27.00 -1.25 3.25
C HIS A 75 -27.66 -0.11 2.46
N ALA A 76 -27.49 1.12 2.92
CA ALA A 76 -28.02 2.32 2.24
C ALA A 76 -27.08 2.88 1.15
N LEU A 77 -26.03 2.15 0.75
CA LEU A 77 -25.13 2.57 -0.32
C LEU A 77 -25.87 2.61 -1.67
N PRO A 78 -25.39 3.43 -2.64
CA PRO A 78 -25.92 3.40 -4.01
C PRO A 78 -25.96 1.96 -4.55
N ARG A 79 -27.03 1.61 -5.29
CA ARG A 79 -27.37 0.27 -5.81
C ARG A 79 -26.14 -0.61 -6.11
N THR A 80 -25.70 -1.35 -5.10
CA THR A 80 -24.48 -2.17 -5.12
C THR A 80 -24.67 -3.40 -4.25
N ARG A 81 -23.89 -4.46 -4.50
CA ARG A 81 -23.78 -5.60 -3.59
C ARG A 81 -22.49 -5.51 -2.83
N LEU A 82 -22.54 -5.78 -1.54
CA LEU A 82 -21.34 -5.85 -0.73
C LEU A 82 -20.84 -7.28 -0.64
N ARG A 83 -19.53 -7.46 -0.83
CA ARG A 83 -18.87 -8.74 -0.62
C ARG A 83 -17.71 -8.56 0.34
N SER A 84 -17.77 -9.31 1.43
CA SER A 84 -16.66 -9.48 2.36
C SER A 84 -15.79 -10.66 1.91
N SER A 85 -14.48 -10.46 1.98
CA SER A 85 -13.48 -11.48 1.71
C SER A 85 -12.32 -11.26 2.68
N TRP A 86 -11.66 -12.33 3.10
CA TRP A 86 -10.58 -12.19 4.07
C TRP A 86 -9.57 -13.33 3.97
N GLN A 87 -8.34 -13.02 4.36
CA GLN A 87 -7.23 -13.95 4.28
C GLN A 87 -6.35 -13.81 5.52
N ILE A 88 -5.93 -14.96 6.06
CA ILE A 88 -4.95 -15.06 7.14
C ILE A 88 -3.63 -15.51 6.50
N GLY A 89 -2.52 -14.86 6.84
CA GLY A 89 -1.24 -15.12 6.19
C GLY A 89 -0.03 -14.75 7.05
N GLY A 90 1.16 -14.67 6.44
CA GLY A 90 2.43 -14.35 7.09
C GLY A 90 3.28 -15.59 7.43
N GLN A 91 4.32 -15.40 8.26
CA GLN A 91 5.15 -16.49 8.80
C GLN A 91 4.65 -16.89 10.20
N TRP A 92 4.74 -18.17 10.57
CA TRP A 92 4.17 -18.70 11.83
C TRP A 92 5.01 -18.39 13.07
N ASP A 93 6.28 -18.08 12.85
CA ASP A 93 7.28 -17.66 13.82
C ASP A 93 7.34 -16.13 14.00
N ALA A 94 6.55 -15.37 13.22
CA ALA A 94 6.45 -13.93 13.37
C ALA A 94 5.84 -13.57 14.74
N PRO A 95 6.25 -12.43 15.35
CA PRO A 95 5.75 -12.00 16.66
C PRO A 95 4.24 -11.73 16.68
N ALA A 96 3.64 -11.52 15.50
CA ALA A 96 2.19 -11.53 15.33
C ALA A 96 1.82 -12.00 13.91
N ARG A 97 0.67 -12.65 13.82
CA ARG A 97 0.14 -13.24 12.59
C ARG A 97 -0.78 -12.24 11.89
N PRO A 98 -0.47 -11.80 10.66
CA PRO A 98 -1.32 -10.85 9.95
C PRO A 98 -2.58 -11.51 9.39
N ALA A 99 -3.64 -10.72 9.33
CA ALA A 99 -4.85 -11.03 8.59
C ALA A 99 -5.39 -9.80 7.90
N HIS A 100 -6.04 -10.00 6.76
CA HIS A 100 -6.62 -8.93 5.96
C HIS A 100 -8.10 -9.22 5.72
N PHE A 101 -8.91 -8.20 5.88
CA PHE A 101 -10.32 -8.19 5.56
C PHE A 101 -10.59 -7.12 4.52
N LEU A 102 -11.38 -7.46 3.52
CA LEU A 102 -11.80 -6.57 2.46
C LEU A 102 -13.31 -6.72 2.28
N LEU A 103 -14.04 -5.67 2.64
CA LEU A 103 -15.40 -5.45 2.19
C LEU A 103 -15.34 -4.51 1.01
N ARG A 104 -16.07 -4.82 -0.05
CA ARG A 104 -16.18 -3.92 -1.18
C ARG A 104 -17.47 -4.10 -1.94
N ASP A 105 -17.76 -3.07 -2.72
CA ASP A 105 -18.94 -2.99 -3.53
C ASP A 105 -18.76 -3.68 -4.89
N HIS A 106 -19.89 -4.11 -5.45
CA HIS A 106 -19.99 -4.76 -6.74
C HIS A 106 -21.23 -4.23 -7.47
N ARG A 107 -21.00 -3.64 -8.64
CA ARG A 107 -22.03 -3.04 -9.49
C ARG A 107 -22.96 -4.10 -10.09
N GLU A 108 -24.16 -3.68 -10.46
CA GLU A 108 -25.21 -4.58 -10.98
C GLU A 108 -24.80 -5.42 -12.19
N SER A 109 -23.90 -4.91 -13.03
CA SER A 109 -23.38 -5.62 -14.20
C SER A 109 -22.64 -6.92 -13.89
N VAL A 110 -22.22 -7.13 -12.63
CA VAL A 110 -21.50 -8.34 -12.20
C VAL A 110 -22.33 -9.20 -11.25
N TRP A 111 -23.60 -8.90 -11.06
CA TRP A 111 -24.48 -9.66 -10.19
C TRP A 111 -24.89 -10.99 -10.82
N VAL A 112 -24.99 -12.04 -10.00
CA VAL A 112 -25.68 -13.26 -10.41
C VAL A 112 -27.18 -13.04 -10.24
N ALA A 113 -27.93 -13.19 -11.33
CA ALA A 113 -29.38 -13.05 -11.34
C ALA A 113 -30.03 -14.05 -10.36
N GLY A 114 -30.98 -13.56 -9.54
CA GLY A 114 -31.73 -14.40 -8.59
C GLY A 114 -30.93 -14.93 -7.40
N ARG A 115 -29.64 -14.60 -7.26
CA ARG A 115 -28.80 -15.02 -6.13
C ARG A 115 -28.14 -13.82 -5.47
N CYS A 116 -27.87 -13.92 -4.17
CA CYS A 116 -27.01 -13.00 -3.46
C CYS A 116 -25.53 -13.37 -3.72
N ASP A 117 -25.05 -13.08 -4.93
CA ASP A 117 -23.71 -13.45 -5.37
C ASP A 117 -23.22 -12.58 -6.54
N VAL A 118 -21.94 -12.70 -6.89
CA VAL A 118 -21.31 -12.01 -8.04
C VAL A 118 -20.67 -13.02 -8.99
N VAL A 119 -20.52 -12.65 -10.27
CA VAL A 119 -19.91 -13.52 -11.27
C VAL A 119 -18.44 -13.82 -10.95
N THR A 120 -17.95 -14.99 -11.37
CA THR A 120 -16.55 -15.36 -11.21
C THR A 120 -15.63 -14.30 -11.82
N GLY A 121 -14.64 -13.84 -11.05
CA GLY A 121 -13.71 -12.80 -11.51
C GLY A 121 -14.23 -11.37 -11.39
N ALA A 122 -15.44 -11.14 -10.83
CA ALA A 122 -15.93 -9.81 -10.46
C ALA A 122 -14.91 -9.05 -9.59
N ASP A 123 -14.06 -9.78 -8.88
CA ASP A 123 -13.03 -9.24 -8.02
C ASP A 123 -11.91 -8.48 -8.75
N ARG A 124 -11.81 -8.64 -10.07
CA ARG A 124 -10.86 -7.90 -10.92
C ARG A 124 -11.36 -6.52 -11.31
N ILE A 125 -12.65 -6.24 -11.11
CA ILE A 125 -13.25 -4.95 -11.42
C ILE A 125 -13.06 -4.03 -10.22
N GLY A 126 -12.54 -2.82 -10.47
CA GLY A 126 -12.31 -1.83 -9.41
C GLY A 126 -13.59 -1.48 -8.67
N ALA A 127 -13.53 -1.61 -7.35
CA ALA A 127 -14.57 -1.18 -6.42
C ALA A 127 -14.58 0.36 -6.30
N GLN A 128 -15.76 0.93 -6.11
CA GLN A 128 -15.97 2.34 -5.82
C GLN A 128 -16.14 2.61 -4.32
N ALA A 129 -16.48 1.58 -3.53
CA ALA A 129 -16.51 1.62 -2.08
C ALA A 129 -15.78 0.42 -1.48
N THR A 130 -14.89 0.68 -0.52
CA THR A 130 -14.13 -0.36 0.17
C THR A 130 -14.01 -0.07 1.67
N ILE A 131 -14.05 -1.13 2.47
CA ILE A 131 -13.55 -1.14 3.84
C ILE A 131 -12.46 -2.19 3.92
N VAL A 132 -11.25 -1.75 4.22
CA VAL A 132 -10.09 -2.62 4.37
C VAL A 132 -9.68 -2.66 5.82
N ALA A 133 -9.68 -3.84 6.44
CA ALA A 133 -9.06 -4.02 7.74
C ALA A 133 -7.75 -4.80 7.62
N SER A 134 -6.69 -4.31 8.26
CA SER A 134 -5.41 -5.01 8.38
C SER A 134 -5.15 -5.27 9.86
N ILE A 135 -5.05 -6.56 10.21
CA ILE A 135 -4.87 -7.05 11.57
C ILE A 135 -3.42 -7.47 11.72
N ASN A 136 -2.76 -7.06 12.81
CA ASN A 136 -1.36 -7.42 13.11
C ASN A 136 -0.37 -7.14 11.96
N ALA A 137 -0.63 -6.11 11.16
CA ALA A 137 0.17 -5.76 9.97
C ALA A 137 0.73 -4.33 10.11
N PRO A 138 1.83 -4.13 10.86
CA PRO A 138 2.34 -2.79 11.19
C PRO A 138 2.78 -1.97 9.95
N HIS A 139 3.21 -2.64 8.88
CA HIS A 139 3.55 -1.99 7.62
C HIS A 139 2.34 -1.48 6.85
N ALA A 140 1.13 -1.95 7.16
CA ALA A 140 -0.08 -1.53 6.46
C ALA A 140 -0.52 -0.12 6.88
N PHE A 141 -0.01 0.48 7.96
CA PHE A 141 -0.49 1.76 8.50
C PHE A 141 0.05 3.00 7.78
N PHE A 142 0.90 2.81 6.78
CA PHE A 142 1.52 3.91 6.06
C PHE A 142 0.79 4.26 4.76
N GLY A 143 1.03 5.47 4.25
CA GLY A 143 0.38 5.98 3.05
C GLY A 143 0.76 5.27 1.75
N SER A 144 1.75 4.36 1.79
CA SER A 144 2.23 3.57 0.66
C SER A 144 2.52 2.13 1.08
N GLU A 145 2.32 1.19 0.16
CA GLU A 145 2.69 -0.22 0.37
C GLU A 145 4.22 -0.40 0.44
N VAL A 146 4.93 0.31 -0.44
CA VAL A 146 6.39 0.27 -0.53
C VAL A 146 6.99 1.41 0.30
N PRO A 147 8.09 1.17 1.06
CA PRO A 147 8.80 2.23 1.75
C PRO A 147 9.31 3.30 0.78
N GLU A 148 9.24 4.57 1.18
CA GLU A 148 9.84 5.69 0.44
C GLU A 148 11.37 5.65 0.53
N LEU A 149 11.88 5.21 1.68
CA LEU A 149 13.30 5.08 1.95
C LEU A 149 13.57 3.63 2.34
N LYS A 150 14.51 2.98 1.65
CA LYS A 150 14.89 1.61 1.92
C LYS A 150 16.36 1.36 1.63
N ASP A 151 17.07 0.79 2.60
CA ASP A 151 18.35 0.10 2.44
C ASP A 151 18.32 -1.18 3.30
N ASP A 152 19.46 -1.86 3.43
CA ASP A 152 19.56 -3.09 4.22
C ASP A 152 19.37 -2.88 5.73
N GLN A 153 19.45 -1.63 6.20
CA GLN A 153 19.44 -1.26 7.62
C GLN A 153 18.19 -0.46 8.03
N PHE A 154 17.48 0.12 7.06
CA PHE A 154 16.48 1.14 7.30
C PHE A 154 15.35 1.05 6.29
N ALA A 155 14.12 1.13 6.78
CA ALA A 155 12.92 1.30 5.98
C ALA A 155 12.01 2.34 6.61
N ALA A 156 11.56 3.30 5.81
CA ALA A 156 10.64 4.35 6.25
C ALA A 156 9.61 4.70 5.18
N TRP A 157 8.44 5.13 5.65
CA TRP A 157 7.30 5.49 4.83
C TRP A 157 6.83 6.90 5.18
N ARG A 158 5.93 7.46 4.35
CA ARG A 158 5.21 8.68 4.72
C ARG A 158 4.22 8.37 5.84
N GLU A 159 4.27 9.19 6.87
CA GLU A 159 3.25 9.21 7.91
C GLU A 159 1.94 9.76 7.34
N LEU A 160 0.82 9.10 7.62
CA LEU A 160 -0.50 9.65 7.33
C LEU A 160 -0.87 10.71 8.38
N PRO A 161 -1.08 11.98 7.98
CA PRO A 161 -1.38 13.04 8.93
C PRO A 161 -2.72 12.79 9.62
N VAL A 162 -2.84 13.23 10.87
CA VAL A 162 -4.13 13.30 11.55
C VAL A 162 -4.93 14.44 10.92
N THR A 163 -6.06 14.11 10.29
CA THR A 163 -6.92 15.07 9.59
C THR A 163 -8.14 15.47 10.41
N GLY A 164 -8.40 14.79 11.52
CA GLY A 164 -9.53 15.07 12.39
C GLY A 164 -9.67 14.04 13.50
N THR A 165 -10.82 14.09 14.17
CA THR A 165 -11.16 13.11 15.22
C THR A 165 -12.57 12.60 15.04
N LEU A 166 -12.78 11.30 15.28
CA LEU A 166 -14.09 10.69 15.34
C LEU A 166 -14.34 10.18 16.77
N ARG A 167 -15.29 10.79 17.49
CA ARG A 167 -15.59 10.48 18.91
C ARG A 167 -14.33 10.42 19.78
N GLY A 168 -13.46 11.43 19.64
CA GLY A 168 -12.20 11.54 20.37
C GLY A 168 -11.03 10.71 19.83
N ARG A 169 -11.24 9.85 18.82
CA ARG A 169 -10.18 9.05 18.21
C ARG A 169 -9.56 9.77 17.00
N PRO A 170 -8.23 9.77 16.84
CA PRO A 170 -7.59 10.31 15.64
C PRO A 170 -8.06 9.62 14.36
N VAL A 171 -8.37 10.42 13.34
CA VAL A 171 -8.59 9.95 11.96
C VAL A 171 -7.37 10.35 11.15
N HIS A 172 -6.72 9.36 10.55
CA HIS A 172 -5.53 9.56 9.72
C HIS A 172 -5.91 9.61 8.24
N GLY A 173 -5.39 10.60 7.51
CA GLY A 173 -5.63 10.78 6.07
C GLY A 173 -7.10 10.96 5.67
N GLY A 174 -8.00 11.21 6.61
CA GLY A 174 -9.44 11.35 6.40
C GLY A 174 -10.22 10.04 6.33
N HIS A 175 -9.56 8.89 6.39
CA HIS A 175 -10.19 7.59 6.09
C HIS A 175 -9.69 6.42 6.94
N MET A 176 -8.64 6.60 7.74
CA MET A 176 -8.01 5.52 8.51
C MET A 176 -8.23 5.69 10.02
N LEU A 177 -8.69 4.63 10.66
CA LEU A 177 -8.77 4.46 12.11
C LEU A 177 -7.80 3.37 12.56
N VAL A 178 -7.24 3.54 13.76
CA VAL A 178 -6.27 2.62 14.35
C VAL A 178 -6.76 2.18 15.73
N PHE A 179 -6.82 0.88 15.94
CA PHE A 179 -7.20 0.24 17.18
C PHE A 179 -6.03 -0.65 17.63
N THR A 180 -5.52 -0.47 18.84
CA THR A 180 -4.45 -1.30 19.39
C THR A 180 -4.75 -1.65 20.85
N ARG A 181 -4.23 -2.79 21.33
CA ARG A 181 -4.49 -3.30 22.69
C ARG A 181 -4.19 -2.30 23.82
N HIS A 182 -3.24 -1.39 23.60
CA HIS A 182 -2.78 -0.41 24.59
C HIS A 182 -2.96 1.05 24.16
N GLY A 183 -3.67 1.31 23.05
CA GLY A 183 -3.81 2.66 22.48
C GLY A 183 -2.49 3.26 21.95
N LEU A 184 -1.41 2.48 21.91
CA LEU A 184 -0.13 2.86 21.33
C LEU A 184 -0.19 2.74 19.81
N LEU A 185 0.40 3.69 19.09
CA LEU A 185 0.53 3.59 17.64
C LEU A 185 1.57 2.52 17.29
N PRO A 186 1.36 1.72 16.22
CA PRO A 186 2.32 0.69 15.79
C PRO A 186 3.52 1.24 15.00
N TRP A 187 3.70 2.56 14.98
CA TRP A 187 4.81 3.24 14.35
C TRP A 187 5.32 4.38 15.23
N VAL A 188 6.58 4.73 14.98
CA VAL A 188 7.25 5.90 15.57
C VAL A 188 7.73 6.83 14.46
N PRO A 189 7.84 8.14 14.74
CA PRO A 189 8.48 9.05 13.79
C PRO A 189 9.93 8.63 13.56
N VAL A 190 10.37 8.73 12.31
CA VAL A 190 11.80 8.69 11.98
C VAL A 190 12.43 9.96 12.49
N THR A 191 13.58 9.89 13.14
CA THR A 191 14.30 11.08 13.58
C THR A 191 15.09 11.72 12.43
N THR A 192 15.33 13.03 12.53
CA THR A 192 16.16 13.75 11.55
C THR A 192 17.56 13.14 11.44
N ALA A 193 18.13 12.68 12.56
CA ALA A 193 19.40 11.96 12.59
C ALA A 193 19.36 10.69 11.71
N GLU A 194 18.36 9.83 11.90
CA GLU A 194 18.24 8.58 11.13
C GLU A 194 18.03 8.83 9.63
N TYR A 195 17.26 9.86 9.29
CA TYR A 195 17.04 10.23 7.89
C TYR A 195 18.34 10.75 7.23
N LEU A 196 19.15 11.49 7.97
CA LEU A 196 20.46 11.94 7.50
C LEU A 196 21.46 10.80 7.39
N ASP A 197 21.50 9.89 8.36
CA ASP A 197 22.33 8.69 8.29
C ASP A 197 22.00 7.87 7.03
N PHE A 198 20.71 7.68 6.74
CA PHE A 198 20.27 7.04 5.50
C PHE A 198 20.73 7.81 4.25
N THR A 199 20.50 9.12 4.22
CA THR A 199 20.85 9.97 3.06
C THR A 199 22.35 9.94 2.77
N GLU A 200 23.19 10.00 3.81
CA GLU A 200 24.64 9.90 3.67
C GLU A 200 25.08 8.54 3.14
N ARG A 201 24.50 7.43 3.64
CA ARG A 201 24.77 6.08 3.13
C ARG A 201 24.34 5.91 1.67
N ASP A 202 23.16 6.39 1.31
CA ASP A 202 22.65 6.31 -0.07
C ASP A 202 23.53 7.09 -1.05
N LEU A 203 23.92 8.32 -0.70
CA LEU A 203 24.84 9.12 -1.53
C LEU A 203 26.23 8.49 -1.61
N GLN A 204 26.73 7.93 -0.52
CA GLN A 204 28.01 7.22 -0.48
C GLN A 204 27.98 6.00 -1.40
N ARG A 205 26.93 5.17 -1.32
CA ARG A 205 26.73 4.01 -2.20
C ARG A 205 26.68 4.43 -3.66
N LYS A 206 25.85 5.42 -4.01
CA LYS A 206 25.76 5.94 -5.39
C LYS A 206 27.09 6.47 -5.92
N ARG A 207 27.87 7.14 -5.06
CA ARG A 207 29.22 7.62 -5.41
C ARG A 207 30.15 6.45 -5.72
N ASP A 208 30.13 5.42 -4.89
CA ASP A 208 31.01 4.28 -5.05
C ASP A 208 30.61 3.44 -6.27
N GLU A 209 29.32 3.22 -6.51
CA GLU A 209 28.78 2.62 -7.74
C GLU A 209 29.18 3.41 -8.99
N ALA A 210 29.05 4.75 -8.96
CA ALA A 210 29.48 5.59 -10.07
C ALA A 210 30.97 5.44 -10.36
N ARG A 211 31.82 5.41 -9.33
CA ARG A 211 33.27 5.20 -9.48
C ARG A 211 33.60 3.82 -10.06
N VAL A 212 32.93 2.77 -9.60
CA VAL A 212 33.09 1.42 -10.13
C VAL A 212 32.66 1.36 -11.60
N ASN A 213 31.51 1.94 -11.94
CA ASN A 213 31.01 1.98 -13.31
C ASN A 213 31.92 2.78 -14.23
N GLU A 214 32.44 3.93 -13.79
CA GLU A 214 33.44 4.69 -14.54
C GLU A 214 34.75 3.92 -14.72
N ALA A 215 35.24 3.25 -13.69
CA ALA A 215 36.44 2.43 -13.78
C ALA A 215 36.24 1.26 -14.75
N ALA A 216 35.09 0.58 -14.70
CA ALA A 216 34.73 -0.49 -15.61
C ALA A 216 34.59 0.03 -17.06
N ALA A 217 33.96 1.19 -17.26
CA ALA A 217 33.85 1.82 -18.57
C ALA A 217 35.24 2.21 -19.12
N ARG A 218 36.12 2.79 -18.29
CA ARG A 218 37.51 3.09 -18.67
C ARG A 218 38.29 1.83 -19.01
N ALA A 219 38.12 0.75 -18.26
CA ALA A 219 38.76 -0.54 -18.54
C ALA A 219 38.25 -1.17 -19.84
N ALA A 220 36.94 -1.15 -20.10
CA ALA A 220 36.35 -1.63 -21.36
C ALA A 220 36.74 -0.75 -22.56
N ALA A 221 36.95 0.55 -22.34
CA ALA A 221 37.43 1.48 -23.36
C ALA A 221 38.95 1.43 -23.57
N ALA A 222 39.69 0.64 -22.78
CA ALA A 222 41.14 0.53 -22.91
C ALA A 222 41.51 -0.11 -24.27
N PRO A 223 42.54 0.40 -24.96
CA PRO A 223 42.94 -0.11 -26.29
C PRO A 223 43.12 -1.62 -26.33
N ALA A 224 43.79 -2.20 -25.33
CA ALA A 224 44.03 -3.64 -25.25
C ALA A 224 42.74 -4.47 -25.18
N ALA A 225 41.73 -4.03 -24.41
CA ALA A 225 40.46 -4.74 -24.30
C ALA A 225 39.62 -4.63 -25.59
N GLN A 226 39.69 -3.48 -26.26
CA GLN A 226 39.04 -3.28 -27.57
C GLN A 226 39.72 -4.10 -28.66
N ASP A 227 41.05 -4.14 -28.68
CA ASP A 227 41.84 -4.93 -29.63
C ASP A 227 41.58 -6.44 -29.42
N GLU A 228 41.53 -6.91 -28.18
CA GLU A 228 41.20 -8.32 -27.88
C GLU A 228 39.77 -8.70 -28.31
N MET A 229 38.80 -7.80 -28.17
CA MET A 229 37.43 -8.00 -28.67
C MET A 229 37.39 -8.03 -30.20
N LEU A 230 38.12 -7.12 -30.85
CA LEU A 230 38.26 -7.06 -32.31
C LEU A 230 38.91 -8.33 -32.87
N GLU A 231 39.96 -8.83 -32.25
CA GLU A 231 40.62 -10.08 -32.64
C GLU A 231 39.67 -11.28 -32.53
N ARG A 232 38.88 -11.39 -31.45
CA ARG A 232 37.87 -12.46 -31.30
C ARG A 232 36.76 -12.42 -32.35
N VAL A 233 36.26 -11.24 -32.69
CA VAL A 233 35.21 -11.06 -33.71
C VAL A 233 35.74 -11.36 -35.11
N THR A 234 37.02 -11.11 -35.36
CA THR A 234 37.62 -11.21 -36.69
C THR A 234 38.23 -12.58 -36.99
N GLU A 235 38.45 -13.43 -35.98
CA GLU A 235 38.94 -14.80 -36.15
C GLU A 235 38.01 -15.66 -37.03
N GLY A 236 36.69 -15.48 -36.91
CA GLY A 236 35.71 -16.15 -37.78
C GLY A 236 35.73 -15.65 -39.22
N LEU A 237 35.91 -14.34 -39.41
CA LEU A 237 35.96 -13.68 -40.73
C LEU A 237 37.24 -14.02 -41.50
N ARG A 238 38.39 -14.11 -40.81
CA ARG A 238 39.68 -14.47 -41.44
C ARG A 238 39.66 -15.86 -42.07
N ARG A 239 38.80 -16.78 -41.59
CA ARG A 239 38.64 -18.13 -42.16
C ARG A 239 37.89 -18.14 -43.50
N THR A 240 37.03 -17.15 -43.75
CA THR A 240 36.19 -17.08 -44.95
C THR A 240 36.66 -16.04 -45.96
N ASP A 241 37.19 -14.89 -45.50
CA ASP A 241 37.71 -13.81 -46.34
C ASP A 241 38.76 -12.96 -45.57
N PRO A 242 40.05 -13.28 -45.70
CA PRO A 242 41.10 -12.62 -44.93
C PRO A 242 41.35 -11.17 -45.37
N ALA A 243 41.19 -10.84 -46.65
CA ALA A 243 41.44 -9.48 -47.15
C ALA A 243 40.37 -8.50 -46.67
N ASN A 244 39.11 -8.93 -46.65
CA ASN A 244 38.02 -8.10 -46.13
C ASN A 244 38.06 -7.98 -44.60
N ALA A 245 38.52 -9.02 -43.89
CA ALA A 245 38.71 -8.98 -42.44
C ALA A 245 39.73 -7.90 -42.02
N GLU A 246 40.90 -7.83 -42.68
CA GLU A 246 41.92 -6.83 -42.37
C GLU A 246 41.47 -5.39 -42.69
N ARG A 247 40.72 -5.21 -43.79
CA ARG A 247 40.11 -3.91 -44.12
C ARG A 247 39.10 -3.46 -43.05
N LEU A 248 38.23 -4.36 -42.61
CA LEU A 248 37.23 -4.08 -41.58
C LEU A 248 37.89 -3.72 -40.23
N ILE A 249 38.97 -4.41 -39.84
CA ILE A 249 39.74 -4.09 -38.63
C ILE A 249 40.33 -2.67 -38.72
N ALA A 250 40.92 -2.31 -39.85
CA ALA A 250 41.51 -0.99 -40.05
C ALA A 250 40.45 0.13 -39.97
N GLU A 251 39.28 -0.09 -40.58
CA GLU A 251 38.14 0.84 -40.51
C GLU A 251 37.62 1.02 -39.08
N ILE A 252 37.43 -0.08 -38.33
CA ILE A 252 36.95 0.00 -36.94
C ILE A 252 37.99 0.70 -36.04
N ARG A 253 39.30 0.40 -36.21
CA ARG A 253 40.36 1.09 -35.47
C ARG A 253 40.38 2.59 -35.74
N ALA A 254 40.18 2.99 -37.00
CA ALA A 254 40.10 4.40 -37.38
C ALA A 254 38.87 5.09 -36.77
N GLN A 255 37.70 4.44 -36.82
CA GLN A 255 36.48 4.94 -36.19
C GLN A 255 36.63 5.08 -34.67
N HIS A 256 37.23 4.09 -33.99
CA HIS A 256 37.51 4.14 -32.55
C HIS A 256 38.47 5.27 -32.20
N ALA A 257 39.52 5.48 -32.98
CA ALA A 257 40.46 6.59 -32.78
C ALA A 257 39.77 7.95 -32.90
N GLN A 258 38.90 8.12 -33.89
CA GLN A 258 38.12 9.34 -34.10
C GLN A 258 37.10 9.57 -32.96
N ALA A 259 36.41 8.52 -32.52
CA ALA A 259 35.48 8.59 -31.39
C ALA A 259 36.18 9.04 -30.10
N ARG A 260 37.37 8.48 -29.79
CA ARG A 260 38.18 8.88 -28.62
C ARG A 260 38.61 10.34 -28.67
N ALA A 261 39.05 10.82 -29.84
CA ALA A 261 39.40 12.23 -30.01
C ALA A 261 38.17 13.14 -29.80
N GLY A 262 37.00 12.72 -30.28
CA GLY A 262 35.73 13.40 -30.06
C GLY A 262 35.31 13.45 -28.59
N GLU A 263 35.42 12.33 -27.87
CA GLU A 263 35.13 12.25 -26.43
C GLU A 263 36.09 13.10 -25.60
N ALA A 264 37.39 13.05 -25.88
CA ALA A 264 38.39 13.86 -25.19
C ALA A 264 38.12 15.37 -25.38
N ALA A 265 37.79 15.78 -26.62
CA ALA A 265 37.40 17.16 -26.91
C ALA A 265 36.08 17.56 -26.21
N ALA A 266 35.10 16.66 -26.15
CA ALA A 266 33.85 16.89 -25.44
C ALA A 266 34.05 17.03 -23.91
N GLN A 267 34.90 16.19 -23.31
CA GLN A 267 35.27 16.29 -21.90
C GLN A 267 36.04 17.58 -21.60
N ALA A 268 36.99 17.97 -22.46
CA ALA A 268 37.70 19.24 -22.32
C ALA A 268 36.74 20.45 -22.37
N ARG A 269 35.75 20.42 -23.28
CA ARG A 269 34.69 21.45 -23.36
C ARG A 269 33.76 21.47 -22.15
N ARG A 270 33.51 20.33 -21.49
CA ARG A 270 32.73 20.29 -20.24
C ARG A 270 33.51 20.95 -19.11
N ARG A 271 34.78 20.58 -18.94
CA ARG A 271 35.67 21.16 -17.91
C ARG A 271 35.88 22.67 -18.06
N SER A 272 35.82 23.19 -19.29
CA SER A 272 35.96 24.63 -19.54
C SER A 272 34.66 25.42 -19.35
N ARG A 273 33.50 24.77 -19.20
CA ARG A 273 32.23 25.45 -18.87
C ARG A 273 32.20 25.79 -17.38
N GLN A 274 32.24 27.08 -17.08
CA GLN A 274 32.04 27.58 -15.72
C GLN A 274 30.65 27.19 -15.20
N GLY A 275 30.59 26.74 -13.94
CA GLY A 275 29.33 26.42 -13.24
C GLY A 275 28.85 24.97 -13.36
N VAL A 276 29.56 24.08 -14.07
CA VAL A 276 29.27 22.65 -14.06
C VAL A 276 29.96 22.00 -12.86
N ASP A 277 29.19 21.36 -11.99
CA ASP A 277 29.74 20.54 -10.91
C ASP A 277 30.21 19.19 -11.50
N GLU A 278 31.53 19.00 -11.57
CA GLU A 278 32.16 17.78 -12.08
C GLU A 278 32.05 16.60 -11.10
N ALA A 279 31.66 16.84 -9.84
CA ALA A 279 31.49 15.80 -8.82
C ALA A 279 30.20 16.00 -8.00
N PRO A 280 29.02 15.94 -8.65
CA PRO A 280 27.74 16.32 -8.03
C PRO A 280 27.41 15.52 -6.76
N LEU A 281 27.71 14.22 -6.73
CA LEU A 281 27.48 13.37 -5.55
C LEU A 281 28.36 13.76 -4.37
N GLU A 282 29.61 14.17 -4.61
CA GLU A 282 30.52 14.63 -3.54
C GLU A 282 30.05 15.98 -2.98
N THR A 283 29.63 16.89 -3.85
CA THR A 283 29.04 18.17 -3.45
C THR A 283 27.77 17.98 -2.64
N MET A 284 26.86 17.08 -3.06
CA MET A 284 25.67 16.74 -2.30
C MET A 284 26.02 16.17 -0.92
N LEU A 285 26.94 15.21 -0.85
CA LEU A 285 27.37 14.59 0.41
C LEU A 285 27.96 15.63 1.38
N ARG A 286 28.82 16.53 0.88
CA ARG A 286 29.38 17.63 1.68
C ARG A 286 28.28 18.57 2.20
N ARG A 287 27.28 18.89 1.38
CA ARG A 287 26.13 19.74 1.78
C ARG A 287 25.29 19.09 2.88
N VAL A 288 24.98 17.80 2.74
CA VAL A 288 24.22 17.03 3.75
C VAL A 288 24.98 17.03 5.08
N ARG A 289 26.29 16.76 5.06
CA ARG A 289 27.15 16.77 6.26
C ARG A 289 27.26 18.14 6.92
N ALA A 290 27.44 19.19 6.11
CA ALA A 290 27.48 20.56 6.61
C ALA A 290 26.14 20.97 7.25
N TRP A 291 25.02 20.59 6.62
CA TRP A 291 23.69 20.82 7.18
C TRP A 291 23.51 20.10 8.51
N ARG A 292 23.86 18.81 8.58
CA ARG A 292 23.84 18.01 9.81
C ARG A 292 24.65 18.66 10.94
N ALA A 293 25.87 19.11 10.65
CA ALA A 293 26.74 19.75 11.62
C ALA A 293 26.19 21.08 12.16
N GLY A 294 25.30 21.74 11.42
CA GLY A 294 24.59 22.93 11.86
C GLY A 294 23.36 22.66 12.75
N LEU A 295 22.96 21.40 12.93
CA LEU A 295 21.79 21.03 13.75
C LEU A 295 22.18 20.75 15.20
N SER A 296 21.36 21.23 16.12
CA SER A 296 21.42 20.87 17.54
C SER A 296 20.96 19.43 17.79
N ALA A 297 21.31 18.88 18.96
CA ALA A 297 20.83 17.56 19.37
C ALA A 297 19.30 17.45 19.38
N ALA A 298 18.59 18.51 19.80
CA ALA A 298 17.13 18.55 19.80
C ALA A 298 16.56 18.52 18.37
N GLN A 299 17.18 19.22 17.42
CA GLN A 299 16.77 19.19 16.01
C GLN A 299 17.05 17.83 15.37
N LEU A 300 18.16 17.18 15.72
CA LEU A 300 18.49 15.83 15.26
C LEU A 300 17.50 14.78 15.78
N ALA A 301 17.02 14.92 17.02
CA ALA A 301 16.01 14.05 17.62
C ALA A 301 14.57 14.33 17.15
N ALA A 302 14.32 15.47 16.49
CA ALA A 302 12.99 15.83 16.02
C ALA A 302 12.52 14.94 14.84
N PRO A 303 11.20 14.77 14.64
CA PRO A 303 10.65 14.01 13.52
C PRO A 303 11.14 14.52 12.16
N ALA A 304 11.68 13.61 11.36
CA ALA A 304 12.17 13.85 10.02
C ALA A 304 11.05 14.17 9.05
N ARG A 305 11.39 14.96 8.03
CA ARG A 305 10.51 15.28 6.91
C ARG A 305 11.18 14.91 5.60
N LEU A 306 10.48 14.17 4.75
CA LEU A 306 10.98 13.70 3.47
C LEU A 306 11.38 14.88 2.58
N GLY A 307 12.65 14.96 2.19
CA GLY A 307 13.22 16.05 1.41
C GLY A 307 13.97 17.10 2.24
N LEU A 308 13.76 17.15 3.55
CA LEU A 308 14.45 18.09 4.44
C LEU A 308 15.79 17.50 4.94
N ASN A 309 16.78 17.44 4.06
CA ASN A 309 18.10 16.81 4.31
C ASN A 309 19.30 17.72 3.96
N GLY A 310 19.10 19.04 3.91
CA GLY A 310 20.12 20.01 3.48
C GLY A 310 20.28 20.17 1.96
N LEU A 311 19.55 19.40 1.16
CA LEU A 311 19.49 19.52 -0.31
C LEU A 311 18.20 20.17 -0.82
N HIS A 312 17.28 20.51 0.08
CA HIS A 312 16.02 21.18 -0.24
C HIS A 312 16.24 22.60 -0.77
N ALA A 313 15.23 23.11 -1.47
CA ALA A 313 15.14 24.50 -1.85
C ALA A 313 14.83 25.37 -0.60
N PRO A 314 15.49 26.53 -0.42
CA PRO A 314 15.39 27.33 0.81
C PRO A 314 14.03 28.03 0.98
N ASP A 315 13.22 28.10 -0.07
CA ASP A 315 11.96 28.83 -0.15
C ASP A 315 10.71 27.98 0.11
N VAL A 316 10.87 26.67 0.36
CA VAL A 316 9.76 25.76 0.61
C VAL A 316 9.45 25.69 2.11
N PRO A 317 8.23 26.03 2.55
CA PRO A 317 7.83 25.90 3.95
C PRO A 317 7.93 24.47 4.48
N LEU A 318 8.33 24.33 5.75
CA LEU A 318 8.56 23.04 6.40
C LEU A 318 7.31 22.13 6.37
N GLU A 319 6.13 22.73 6.43
CA GLU A 319 4.83 22.05 6.45
C GLU A 319 4.53 21.30 5.15
N ARG A 320 5.15 21.72 4.03
CA ARG A 320 5.00 21.05 2.74
C ARG A 320 5.75 19.73 2.65
N TYR A 321 6.73 19.50 3.52
CA TYR A 321 7.48 18.26 3.54
C TYR A 321 6.75 17.20 4.40
N PRO A 322 6.37 16.04 3.80
CA PRO A 322 5.70 14.96 4.53
C PRO A 322 6.57 14.43 5.66
N ARG A 323 5.96 14.09 6.80
CA ARG A 323 6.66 13.41 7.89
C ARG A 323 6.96 11.96 7.52
N LEU A 324 8.04 11.44 8.07
CA LEU A 324 8.46 10.06 7.91
C LEU A 324 8.19 9.26 9.19
N ALA A 325 7.73 8.02 9.01
CA ALA A 325 7.51 7.08 10.10
C ALA A 325 8.05 5.70 9.73
N LYS A 326 8.30 4.89 10.76
CA LYS A 326 8.74 3.50 10.65
C LYS A 326 7.99 2.64 11.69
N PRO A 327 7.84 1.33 11.47
CA PRO A 327 7.28 0.43 12.47
C PRO A 327 7.99 0.60 13.81
N ASP A 328 7.24 0.60 14.90
CA ASP A 328 7.82 0.69 16.24
C ASP A 328 8.51 -0.64 16.59
N PRO A 329 9.84 -0.68 16.70
CA PRO A 329 10.54 -1.91 17.08
C PRO A 329 10.24 -2.34 18.53
N ALA A 330 9.79 -1.42 19.38
CA ALA A 330 9.44 -1.66 20.77
C ALA A 330 7.94 -1.94 20.97
N PHE A 331 7.15 -2.09 19.88
CA PHE A 331 5.74 -2.38 20.00
C PHE A 331 5.51 -3.65 20.84
N PRO A 332 4.63 -3.62 21.86
CA PRO A 332 4.51 -4.69 22.85
C PRO A 332 3.70 -5.88 22.32
N TRP A 333 4.28 -6.61 21.38
CA TRP A 333 3.66 -7.83 20.84
C TRP A 333 3.54 -8.92 21.90
N ASP A 334 2.33 -9.46 22.07
CA ASP A 334 2.08 -10.74 22.73
C ASP A 334 2.55 -11.87 21.82
N ARG A 335 3.82 -12.25 21.99
CA ARG A 335 4.45 -13.34 21.25
C ARG A 335 3.97 -14.72 21.69
N ALA A 336 3.34 -14.83 22.85
CA ALA A 336 2.76 -16.10 23.29
C ALA A 336 1.47 -16.41 22.52
N ASN A 337 0.75 -15.36 22.08
CA ASN A 337 -0.49 -15.47 21.33
C ASN A 337 -0.43 -14.70 20.00
N PRO A 338 0.42 -15.10 19.03
CA PRO A 338 0.61 -14.35 17.79
C PRO A 338 -0.65 -14.30 16.91
N ALA A 339 -1.59 -15.25 17.08
CA ALA A 339 -2.88 -15.28 16.39
C ALA A 339 -3.98 -14.46 17.09
N GLN A 340 -3.73 -13.86 18.26
CA GLN A 340 -4.68 -12.89 18.81
C GLN A 340 -4.57 -11.56 18.05
N ALA A 341 -5.68 -10.85 17.90
CA ALA A 341 -5.67 -9.51 17.33
C ALA A 341 -5.12 -8.52 18.34
N GLN A 342 -3.98 -7.91 18.03
CA GLN A 342 -3.29 -6.95 18.90
C GLN A 342 -3.38 -5.52 18.34
N MET A 343 -3.63 -5.42 17.04
CA MET A 343 -3.93 -4.19 16.33
C MET A 343 -4.87 -4.44 15.16
N VAL A 344 -5.66 -3.42 14.85
CA VAL A 344 -6.53 -3.34 13.67
C VAL A 344 -6.35 -1.96 13.06
N LYS A 345 -5.91 -1.92 11.81
CA LYS A 345 -6.10 -0.79 10.91
C LYS A 345 -7.45 -0.94 10.25
N LEU A 346 -8.27 0.10 10.22
CA LEU A 346 -9.51 0.13 9.43
C LEU A 346 -9.46 1.33 8.49
N GLU A 347 -9.48 1.07 7.18
CA GLU A 347 -9.61 2.10 6.15
C GLU A 347 -10.99 2.04 5.53
N VAL A 348 -11.65 3.19 5.42
CA VAL A 348 -12.97 3.33 4.79
C VAL A 348 -12.84 4.28 3.61
N ARG A 349 -13.00 3.78 2.39
CA ARG A 349 -12.82 4.58 1.16
C ARG A 349 -14.08 4.53 0.30
N GLY A 350 -14.43 5.67 -0.27
CA GLY A 350 -15.42 5.81 -1.33
C GLY A 350 -14.87 6.74 -2.41
N VAL A 351 -15.25 6.52 -3.66
CA VAL A 351 -14.98 7.43 -4.77
C VAL A 351 -16.28 7.84 -5.46
N ASP A 352 -16.26 8.97 -6.15
CA ASP A 352 -17.40 9.51 -6.89
C ASP A 352 -18.67 9.59 -6.01
N ASN A 353 -19.77 8.98 -6.44
CA ASN A 353 -21.04 8.94 -5.73
C ASN A 353 -21.02 8.10 -4.44
N PHE A 354 -19.92 7.40 -4.14
CA PHE A 354 -19.74 6.65 -2.88
C PHE A 354 -18.97 7.44 -1.81
N GLU A 355 -18.35 8.57 -2.12
CA GLU A 355 -17.54 9.33 -1.16
C GLU A 355 -18.33 9.74 0.10
N GLN A 356 -19.42 10.50 -0.07
CA GLN A 356 -20.26 10.93 1.05
C GLN A 356 -20.99 9.77 1.77
N PRO A 357 -21.59 8.77 1.06
CA PRO A 357 -22.13 7.59 1.73
C PRO A 357 -21.12 6.84 2.59
N MET A 358 -19.89 6.63 2.10
CA MET A 358 -18.85 5.93 2.85
C MET A 358 -18.33 6.74 4.04
N GLN A 359 -18.24 8.07 3.90
CA GLN A 359 -17.94 8.95 5.04
C GLN A 359 -18.99 8.80 6.15
N ARG A 360 -20.29 8.81 5.81
CA ARG A 360 -21.38 8.58 6.78
C ARG A 360 -21.31 7.17 7.40
N ALA A 361 -20.96 6.17 6.61
CA ALA A 361 -20.76 4.81 7.11
C ALA A 361 -19.62 4.75 8.14
N MET A 362 -18.51 5.44 7.89
CA MET A 362 -17.39 5.58 8.82
C MET A 362 -17.83 6.27 10.13
N GLU A 363 -18.57 7.38 10.02
CA GLU A 363 -19.07 8.12 11.18
C GLU A 363 -19.99 7.28 12.07
N ALA A 364 -20.75 6.36 11.48
CA ALA A 364 -21.71 5.46 12.14
C ALA A 364 -21.11 4.13 12.65
N LEU A 365 -19.79 3.91 12.53
CA LEU A 365 -19.14 2.69 13.02
C LEU A 365 -19.32 2.50 14.53
N ASP A 366 -19.33 1.27 15.02
CA ASP A 366 -19.30 1.01 16.45
C ASP A 366 -17.84 0.98 16.94
N LEU A 367 -17.32 2.14 17.35
CA LEU A 367 -15.89 2.27 17.69
C LEU A 367 -15.53 1.51 18.97
N ASP A 368 -16.48 1.35 19.90
CA ASP A 368 -16.25 0.63 21.15
C ASP A 368 -16.23 -0.88 20.88
N ALA A 369 -17.13 -1.38 20.03
CA ALA A 369 -17.07 -2.76 19.59
C ALA A 369 -15.81 -3.07 18.77
N LEU A 370 -15.35 -2.15 17.91
CA LEU A 370 -14.09 -2.29 17.19
C LEU A 370 -12.87 -2.27 18.13
N ASP A 371 -12.92 -1.49 19.21
CA ASP A 371 -11.88 -1.50 20.26
C ASP A 371 -11.87 -2.82 21.04
N ALA A 372 -13.05 -3.37 21.35
CA ALA A 372 -13.18 -4.63 22.06
C ALA A 372 -12.47 -5.78 21.31
N LEU A 373 -12.47 -5.73 19.98
CA LEU A 373 -11.77 -6.71 19.14
C LEU A 373 -10.26 -6.83 19.41
N VAL A 374 -9.60 -5.79 19.93
CA VAL A 374 -8.16 -5.79 20.25
C VAL A 374 -7.87 -5.73 21.74
N ARG A 375 -8.90 -5.50 22.57
CA ARG A 375 -8.78 -5.40 24.04
C ARG A 375 -9.14 -6.72 24.74
N GLU A 376 -9.93 -7.59 24.10
CA GLU A 376 -10.48 -8.78 24.74
C GLU A 376 -9.59 -10.05 24.62
N ARG A 377 -9.46 -10.72 25.78
CA ARG A 377 -8.98 -12.08 26.09
C ARG A 377 -7.50 -12.24 26.44
#